data_AF-A0A932X3N3-F1
#
_entry.id   AF-A0A932X3N3-F1
#
_cell.length_a   1.000
_cell.length_b   1.000
_cell.length_c   1.000
_cell.angle_alpha   90.00
_cell.angle_beta   90.00
_cell.angle_gamma   90.00
#
_symmetry.space_group_name_H-M   'P 1'
#
loop_
_entity.id
_entity.type
_entity.pdbx_description
1 polymer ?
#
loop_
_entity_poly.entity_id
_entity_poly.type
_entity_poly.pdbx_seq_one_letter_code
_entity_poly.pdbx_strand_id
1 'polypeptide(L)'
;MPKATKYLDKGITVAAGAAWNALQFVNRFKPNGTFTPKWSDKPLLKSHQKTKPTLGWPRQTDSLCPTCVREARKRILDGEQELSTLLNEKVGEVKATILERDGKILMVKDCPQHGHFEDILAIDPAFLTHIEAMFPGRDLPAHSDKELHNHGSSTIKHGRGSVLTIDLTNRCNM
;
A
#
# COMPACT_ATOMS: atom_id res chain seq x y z
N MET A 1 -27.70 -43.46 -21.46
CA MET A 1 -27.45 -42.16 -22.12
C MET A 1 -26.61 -41.10 -21.36
N PRO A 2 -26.05 -41.30 -20.14
CA PRO A 2 -25.30 -40.23 -19.44
C PRO A 2 -23.85 -40.01 -19.91
N LYS A 3 -23.34 -40.83 -20.84
CA LYS A 3 -21.95 -40.73 -21.33
C LYS A 3 -21.82 -39.74 -22.49
N ALA A 4 -22.77 -39.72 -23.43
CA ALA A 4 -22.73 -38.85 -24.61
C ALA A 4 -22.85 -37.35 -24.23
N THR A 5 -23.71 -37.03 -23.27
CA THR A 5 -23.84 -35.68 -22.71
C THR A 5 -22.54 -35.21 -22.05
N LYS A 6 -21.87 -36.08 -21.27
CA LYS A 6 -20.56 -35.76 -20.67
C LYS A 6 -19.46 -35.48 -21.70
N TYR A 7 -19.45 -36.17 -22.85
CA TYR A 7 -18.49 -35.88 -23.92
C TYR A 7 -18.80 -34.57 -24.64
N LEU A 8 -20.08 -34.24 -24.83
CA LEU A 8 -20.50 -32.95 -25.37
C LEU A 8 -20.13 -31.80 -24.43
N ASP A 9 -20.41 -31.93 -23.12
CA ASP A 9 -20.02 -30.95 -22.10
C ASP A 9 -18.49 -30.73 -22.08
N LYS A 10 -17.72 -31.83 -22.20
CA LYS A 10 -16.26 -31.77 -22.32
C LYS A 10 -15.83 -31.08 -23.62
N GLY A 11 -16.52 -31.31 -24.72
CA GLY A 11 -16.26 -30.62 -25.99
C GLY A 11 -16.48 -29.11 -25.89
N ILE A 12 -17.61 -28.69 -25.30
CA ILE A 12 -17.95 -27.28 -25.10
C ILE A 12 -16.93 -26.59 -24.20
N THR A 13 -16.56 -27.21 -23.07
CA THR A 13 -15.59 -26.64 -22.13
C THR A 13 -14.20 -26.48 -22.73
N VAL A 14 -13.73 -27.48 -23.49
CA VAL A 14 -12.45 -27.39 -24.21
C VAL A 14 -12.49 -26.31 -25.29
N ALA A 15 -13.56 -26.24 -26.09
CA ALA A 15 -13.73 -25.22 -27.11
C ALA A 15 -13.77 -23.80 -26.51
N ALA A 16 -14.51 -23.61 -25.42
CA ALA A 16 -14.56 -22.34 -24.69
C ALA A 16 -13.18 -21.94 -24.14
N GLY A 17 -12.42 -22.89 -23.58
CA GLY A 17 -11.06 -22.66 -23.10
C GLY A 17 -10.10 -22.25 -24.23
N ALA A 18 -10.18 -22.92 -25.38
CA ALA A 18 -9.39 -22.56 -26.56
C ALA A 18 -9.75 -21.17 -27.11
N ALA A 19 -11.05 -20.87 -27.23
CA ALA A 19 -11.53 -19.56 -27.67
C ALA A 19 -11.08 -18.45 -26.72
N TRP A 20 -11.17 -18.67 -25.40
CA TRP A 20 -10.68 -17.72 -24.40
C TRP A 20 -9.19 -17.43 -24.53
N ASN A 21 -8.36 -18.46 -24.70
CA ASN A 21 -6.92 -18.29 -24.87
C ASN A 21 -6.57 -17.51 -26.15
N ALA A 22 -7.28 -17.77 -27.25
CA ALA A 22 -7.11 -17.02 -28.49
C ALA A 22 -7.50 -15.53 -28.31
N LEU A 23 -8.62 -15.24 -27.66
CA LEU A 23 -9.03 -13.87 -27.33
C LEU A 23 -8.01 -13.17 -26.44
N GLN A 24 -7.49 -13.86 -25.42
CA GLN A 24 -6.47 -13.31 -24.53
C GLN A 24 -5.14 -13.03 -25.24
N PHE A 25 -4.76 -13.87 -26.21
CA PHE A 25 -3.60 -13.63 -27.06
C PHE A 25 -3.76 -12.34 -27.87
N VAL A 26 -4.90 -12.15 -28.55
CA VAL A 26 -5.19 -10.92 -29.30
C VAL A 26 -5.21 -9.68 -28.39
N ASN A 27 -5.83 -9.78 -27.22
CA ASN A 27 -5.88 -8.69 -26.24
C ASN A 27 -4.50 -8.24 -25.73
N ARG A 28 -3.48 -9.12 -25.77
CA ARG A 28 -2.11 -8.76 -25.40
C ARG A 28 -1.44 -7.86 -26.45
N PHE A 29 -1.74 -8.03 -27.74
CA PHE A 29 -1.15 -7.20 -28.81
C PHE A 29 -1.80 -5.83 -28.92
N LYS A 30 -3.10 -5.73 -28.65
CA LYS A 30 -3.84 -4.46 -28.66
C LYS A 30 -4.73 -4.34 -27.42
N PRO A 31 -4.16 -3.96 -26.27
CA PRO A 31 -4.93 -3.79 -25.05
C PRO A 31 -5.96 -2.66 -25.23
N ASN A 32 -7.24 -2.96 -24.97
CA ASN A 32 -8.26 -1.92 -24.90
C ASN A 32 -7.99 -0.97 -23.72
N GLY A 33 -8.35 0.30 -23.92
CA GLY A 33 -8.34 1.31 -22.86
C GLY A 33 -9.17 0.90 -21.64
N THR A 34 -8.98 1.60 -20.54
CA THR A 34 -9.88 1.54 -19.37
C THR A 34 -10.94 2.61 -19.48
N PHE A 35 -12.06 2.37 -18.79
CA PHE A 35 -13.10 3.39 -18.68
C PHE A 35 -12.71 4.42 -17.61
N THR A 36 -13.16 5.65 -17.80
CA THR A 36 -13.09 6.71 -16.79
C THR A 36 -14.43 6.77 -16.05
N PRO A 37 -14.48 6.46 -14.74
CA PRO A 37 -15.71 6.56 -13.98
C PRO A 37 -16.13 8.03 -13.79
N LYS A 38 -17.43 8.28 -13.61
CA LYS A 38 -17.97 9.65 -13.44
C LYS A 38 -17.38 10.44 -12.26
N TRP A 39 -16.84 9.75 -11.26
CA TRP A 39 -16.24 10.35 -10.06
C TRP A 39 -14.73 10.65 -10.20
N SER A 40 -14.10 10.31 -11.34
CA SER A 40 -12.66 10.51 -11.54
C SER A 40 -12.35 11.29 -12.80
N ASP A 41 -11.34 12.16 -12.71
CA ASP A 41 -10.79 12.86 -13.87
C ASP A 41 -9.82 11.98 -14.69
N LYS A 42 -9.46 10.79 -14.17
CA LYS A 42 -8.47 9.89 -14.79
C LYS A 42 -9.05 8.47 -14.99
N PRO A 43 -8.63 7.76 -16.05
CA PRO A 43 -9.07 6.40 -16.28
C PRO A 43 -8.46 5.44 -15.24
N LEU A 44 -9.17 4.35 -14.92
CA LEU A 44 -8.65 3.34 -13.99
C LEU A 44 -7.37 2.69 -14.53
N LEU A 45 -6.43 2.32 -13.66
CA LEU A 45 -5.22 1.61 -14.08
C LEU A 45 -5.49 0.11 -14.35
N LYS A 46 -4.92 -0.42 -15.43
CA LYS A 46 -4.80 -1.87 -15.64
C LYS A 46 -3.78 -2.47 -14.67
N SER A 47 -3.88 -3.77 -14.40
CA SER A 47 -2.97 -4.48 -13.47
C SER A 47 -1.49 -4.28 -13.79
N HIS A 48 -1.10 -4.30 -15.07
CA HIS A 48 0.29 -4.10 -15.50
C HIS A 48 0.78 -2.64 -15.40
N GLN A 49 -0.11 -1.68 -15.22
CA GLN A 49 0.23 -0.26 -15.00
C GLN A 49 0.37 0.07 -13.52
N LYS A 50 -0.12 -0.80 -12.63
CA LYS A 50 -0.02 -0.61 -11.19
C LYS A 50 1.38 -0.93 -10.70
N THR A 51 1.94 -0.03 -9.91
CA THR A 51 3.22 -0.24 -9.24
C THR A 51 2.99 -0.85 -7.86
N LYS A 52 4.01 -1.49 -7.28
CA LYS A 52 3.99 -1.97 -5.89
C LYS A 52 5.09 -1.27 -5.08
N PRO A 53 4.92 -1.05 -3.77
CA PRO A 53 6.05 -0.75 -2.91
C PRO A 53 6.97 -1.97 -2.82
N THR A 54 8.16 -1.79 -2.25
CA THR A 54 9.00 -2.93 -1.85
C THR A 54 8.26 -3.70 -0.76
N LEU A 55 7.92 -4.96 -1.06
CA LEU A 55 7.26 -5.91 -0.17
C LEU A 55 8.26 -7.02 0.22
N GLY A 56 7.90 -7.83 1.20
CA GLY A 56 8.76 -8.84 1.80
C GLY A 56 9.77 -8.27 2.80
N TRP A 57 10.59 -9.15 3.36
CA TRP A 57 11.61 -8.83 4.34
C TRP A 57 12.93 -9.55 4.02
N PRO A 58 14.09 -8.96 4.39
CA PRO A 58 14.24 -7.65 5.01
C PRO A 58 14.00 -6.51 4.02
N ARG A 59 13.42 -5.39 4.50
CA ARG A 59 13.28 -4.16 3.71
C ARG A 59 13.49 -2.92 4.56
N GLN A 60 13.88 -1.82 3.94
CA GLN A 60 13.91 -0.51 4.59
C GLN A 60 12.72 0.35 4.20
N THR A 61 12.21 1.12 5.16
CA THR A 61 11.15 2.10 4.98
C THR A 61 11.45 3.35 5.80
N ASP A 62 10.74 4.44 5.49
CA ASP A 62 10.65 5.58 6.39
C ASP A 62 9.63 5.27 7.50
N SER A 63 9.95 5.69 8.72
CA SER A 63 9.11 5.57 9.91
C SER A 63 9.28 6.82 10.77
N LEU A 64 8.52 6.92 11.86
CA LEU A 64 8.63 8.01 12.81
C LEU A 64 9.19 7.52 14.15
N CYS A 65 10.09 8.31 14.73
CA CYS A 65 10.55 8.11 16.10
C CYS A 65 9.40 8.42 17.08
N PRO A 66 9.01 7.47 17.94
CA PRO A 66 7.87 7.66 18.84
C PRO A 66 8.11 8.78 19.87
N THR A 67 9.37 9.05 20.20
CA THR A 67 9.72 10.11 21.15
C THR A 67 9.81 11.47 20.47
N CYS A 68 10.52 11.61 19.34
CA CYS A 68 10.56 12.87 18.57
C CYS A 68 9.15 13.39 18.25
N VAL A 69 8.22 12.52 17.83
CA VAL A 69 6.85 12.92 17.48
C VAL A 69 6.09 13.45 18.71
N ARG A 70 6.25 12.82 19.88
CA ARG A 70 5.62 13.27 21.12
C ARG A 70 6.18 14.61 21.58
N GLU A 71 7.49 14.79 21.51
CA GLU A 71 8.16 16.04 21.85
C GLU A 71 7.75 17.17 20.90
N ALA A 72 7.72 16.91 19.60
CA ALA A 72 7.27 17.88 18.61
C ALA A 72 5.81 18.28 18.82
N ARG A 73 4.92 17.32 19.08
CA ARG A 73 3.51 17.61 19.40
C ARG A 73 3.40 18.47 20.67
N LYS A 74 4.19 18.18 21.70
CA LYS A 74 4.22 18.99 22.93
C LYS A 74 4.64 20.43 22.62
N ARG A 75 5.76 20.64 21.91
CA ARG A 75 6.23 21.98 21.53
C ARG A 75 5.19 22.77 20.73
N ILE A 76 4.47 22.11 19.82
CA ILE A 76 3.39 22.74 19.06
C ILE A 76 2.24 23.17 19.98
N LEU A 77 1.82 22.30 20.90
CA LEU A 77 0.74 22.62 21.85
C LEU A 77 1.12 23.70 22.85
N ASP A 78 2.40 23.80 23.20
CA ASP A 78 2.94 24.84 24.08
C ASP A 78 3.19 26.18 23.33
N GLY A 79 3.03 26.22 22.01
CA GLY A 79 3.26 27.40 21.17
C GLY A 79 4.73 27.69 20.84
N GLU A 80 5.64 26.76 21.13
CA GLU A 80 7.08 26.87 20.86
C GLU A 80 7.43 26.53 19.40
N GLN A 81 6.53 25.85 18.68
CA GLN A 81 6.74 25.38 17.31
C GLN A 81 5.46 25.52 16.49
N GLU A 82 5.58 26.02 15.26
CA GLU A 82 4.45 26.17 14.35
C GLU A 82 3.93 24.82 13.82
N LEU A 83 2.62 24.69 13.63
CA LEU A 83 2.01 23.47 13.07
C LEU A 83 2.49 23.21 11.63
N SER A 84 2.72 24.28 10.86
CA SER A 84 3.19 24.22 9.47
C SER A 84 4.53 23.49 9.32
N THR A 85 5.33 23.40 10.38
CA THR A 85 6.56 22.62 10.41
C THR A 85 6.32 21.13 10.12
N LEU A 86 5.18 20.56 10.53
CA LEU A 86 4.83 19.16 10.22
C LEU A 86 4.59 18.91 8.72
N LEU A 87 4.30 19.96 7.95
CA LEU A 87 4.08 19.88 6.50
C LEU A 87 5.38 20.06 5.71
N ASN A 88 6.27 20.91 6.19
CA ASN A 88 7.45 21.37 5.44
C ASN A 88 8.75 20.67 5.86
N GLU A 89 8.79 20.07 7.05
CA GLU A 89 9.99 19.44 7.62
C GLU A 89 9.78 17.96 7.94
N LYS A 90 10.89 17.24 8.07
CA LYS A 90 10.93 15.80 8.37
C LYS A 90 11.01 15.54 9.88
N VAL A 91 10.03 16.06 10.62
CA VAL A 91 10.05 16.01 12.08
C VAL A 91 9.95 14.56 12.58
N GLY A 92 11.04 14.05 13.15
CA GLY A 92 11.10 12.71 13.72
C GLY A 92 11.13 11.57 12.68
N GLU A 93 11.33 11.87 11.40
CA GLU A 93 11.50 10.85 10.35
C GLU A 93 12.82 10.11 10.55
N VAL A 94 12.76 8.77 10.62
CA VAL A 94 13.91 7.88 10.76
C VAL A 94 13.79 6.72 9.77
N LYS A 95 14.93 6.14 9.38
CA LYS A 95 14.93 4.89 8.64
C LYS A 95 14.60 3.74 9.57
N ALA A 96 13.70 2.87 9.13
CA ALA A 96 13.35 1.65 9.81
C ALA A 96 13.60 0.44 8.91
N THR A 97 14.05 -0.65 9.50
CA THR A 97 14.23 -1.94 8.85
C THR A 97 13.13 -2.88 9.32
N ILE A 98 12.34 -3.39 8.39
CA ILE A 98 11.37 -4.46 8.64
C ILE A 98 12.07 -5.79 8.36
N LEU A 99 12.14 -6.66 9.36
CA LEU A 99 12.85 -7.94 9.29
C LEU A 99 12.10 -9.03 10.06
N GLU A 100 12.38 -10.29 9.71
CA GLU A 100 11.91 -11.45 10.47
C GLU A 100 12.95 -11.86 11.52
N ARG A 101 12.52 -12.04 12.77
CA ARG A 101 13.33 -12.57 13.88
C ARG A 101 12.42 -13.35 14.83
N ASP A 102 12.88 -14.52 15.27
CA ASP A 102 12.16 -15.37 16.24
C ASP A 102 10.70 -15.66 15.85
N GLY A 103 10.45 -15.89 14.55
CA GLY A 103 9.11 -16.17 14.02
C GLY A 103 8.15 -14.98 14.07
N LYS A 104 8.66 -13.74 14.17
CA LYS A 104 7.88 -12.50 14.16
C LYS A 104 8.48 -11.52 13.16
N ILE A 105 7.64 -10.62 12.65
CA ILE A 105 8.08 -9.49 11.85
C ILE A 105 8.23 -8.28 12.77
N LEU A 106 9.43 -7.71 12.81
CA LEU A 106 9.75 -6.53 13.61
C LEU A 106 10.04 -5.34 12.70
N MET A 107 9.68 -4.15 13.17
CA MET A 107 10.19 -2.89 12.68
C MET A 107 11.24 -2.38 13.65
N VAL A 108 12.48 -2.32 13.18
CA VAL A 108 13.64 -1.87 13.95
C VAL A 108 14.06 -0.50 13.45
N LYS A 109 14.22 0.48 14.34
CA LYS A 109 14.59 1.85 13.98
C LYS A 109 15.59 2.43 14.98
N ASP A 110 16.54 3.19 14.45
CA ASP A 110 17.54 3.89 15.24
C ASP A 110 17.34 5.40 15.08
N CYS A 111 17.02 6.07 16.18
CA CYS A 111 16.94 7.51 16.25
C CYS A 111 18.27 8.08 16.77
N PRO A 112 18.88 9.06 16.08
CA PRO A 112 20.10 9.70 16.56
C PRO A 112 19.97 10.37 17.94
N GLN A 113 18.76 10.75 18.33
CA GLN A 113 18.48 11.48 19.58
C GLN A 113 17.98 10.56 20.70
N HIS A 114 17.19 9.54 20.37
CA HIS A 114 16.50 8.71 21.36
C HIS A 114 16.93 7.23 21.35
N GLY A 115 17.91 6.87 20.52
CA GLY A 115 18.49 5.53 20.47
C GLY A 115 17.64 4.52 19.70
N HIS A 116 17.73 3.26 20.13
CA HIS A 116 17.20 2.10 19.42
C HIS A 116 15.76 1.77 19.82
N PHE A 117 14.94 1.38 18.85
CA PHE A 117 13.58 0.91 19.06
C PHE A 117 13.30 -0.34 18.22
N GLU A 118 12.59 -1.30 18.82
CA GLU A 118 12.05 -2.46 18.12
C GLU A 118 10.55 -2.58 18.42
N ASP A 119 9.74 -2.60 17.37
CA ASP A 119 8.28 -2.77 17.46
C ASP A 119 7.87 -4.05 16.72
N ILE A 120 6.98 -4.86 17.29
CA ILE A 120 6.42 -6.03 16.59
C ILE A 120 5.37 -5.54 15.59
N LEU A 121 5.61 -5.81 14.30
CA LEU A 121 4.68 -5.51 13.21
C LEU A 121 3.66 -6.64 13.03
N ALA A 122 4.13 -7.89 13.06
CA ALA A 122 3.27 -9.06 12.97
C ALA A 122 3.83 -10.23 13.78
N ILE A 123 2.94 -10.99 14.41
CA ILE A 123 3.27 -12.22 15.17
C ILE A 123 3.20 -13.48 14.30
N ASP A 124 2.65 -13.37 13.09
CA ASP A 124 2.54 -14.46 12.12
C ASP A 124 3.13 -13.99 10.77
N PRO A 125 4.40 -14.34 10.50
CA PRO A 125 5.06 -14.02 9.24
C PRO A 125 4.32 -14.58 8.02
N ALA A 126 3.81 -15.82 8.09
CA ALA A 126 3.17 -16.48 6.96
C ALA A 126 1.87 -15.77 6.57
N PHE A 127 1.09 -15.36 7.57
CA PHE A 127 -0.12 -14.56 7.34
C PHE A 127 0.22 -13.19 6.74
N LEU A 128 1.24 -12.49 7.24
CA LEU A 128 1.66 -11.22 6.66
C LEU A 128 2.18 -11.38 5.21
N THR A 129 2.94 -12.44 4.92
CA THR A 129 3.39 -12.76 3.55
C THR A 129 2.19 -12.91 2.63
N HIS A 130 1.15 -13.60 3.07
CA HIS A 130 -0.07 -13.78 2.29
C HIS A 130 -0.78 -12.45 2.02
N ILE A 131 -0.90 -11.59 3.04
CA ILE A 131 -1.48 -10.24 2.88
C ILE A 131 -0.70 -9.43 1.83
N GLU A 132 0.63 -9.40 1.93
CA GLU A 132 1.47 -8.66 0.98
C GLU A 132 1.39 -9.24 -0.45
N ALA A 133 1.33 -10.56 -0.58
CA ALA A 133 1.15 -11.23 -1.87
C ALA A 133 -0.18 -10.85 -2.54
N MET A 134 -1.22 -10.62 -1.73
CA MET A 134 -2.55 -10.20 -2.19
C MET A 134 -2.64 -8.70 -2.49
N PHE A 135 -1.57 -7.91 -2.26
CA PHE A 135 -1.58 -6.49 -2.58
C PHE A 135 -1.81 -6.25 -4.10
N PRO A 136 -2.94 -5.61 -4.49
CA PRO A 136 -3.35 -5.50 -5.89
C PRO A 136 -2.54 -4.47 -6.69
N GLY A 137 -1.55 -3.84 -6.07
CA GLY A 137 -0.83 -2.69 -6.61
C GLY A 137 -1.45 -1.37 -6.19
N ARG A 138 -0.64 -0.30 -6.23
CA ARG A 138 -1.10 1.07 -6.04
C ARG A 138 -2.24 1.34 -6.99
N ASP A 139 -3.27 1.99 -6.46
CA ASP A 139 -4.49 2.24 -7.21
C ASP A 139 -4.33 3.46 -8.12
N LEU A 140 -5.32 4.33 -8.21
CA LEU A 140 -5.24 5.52 -9.05
C LEU A 140 -4.37 6.60 -8.39
N PRO A 141 -3.48 7.30 -9.12
CA PRO A 141 -2.82 8.49 -8.60
C PRO A 141 -3.85 9.53 -8.19
N ALA A 142 -3.66 10.13 -7.02
CA ALA A 142 -4.50 11.21 -6.57
C ALA A 142 -4.53 12.35 -7.61
N HIS A 143 -5.70 12.93 -7.81
CA HIS A 143 -5.97 13.98 -8.79
C HIS A 143 -6.96 14.96 -8.18
N SER A 144 -6.85 16.24 -8.55
CA SER A 144 -7.61 17.32 -7.90
C SER A 144 -7.36 17.40 -6.38
N ASP A 145 -6.11 17.12 -5.98
CA ASP A 145 -5.70 16.83 -4.60
C ASP A 145 -4.62 17.79 -4.06
N LYS A 146 -4.67 19.06 -4.47
CA LYS A 146 -3.59 20.01 -4.17
C LYS A 146 -3.39 20.26 -2.67
N GLU A 147 -4.49 20.31 -1.91
CA GLU A 147 -4.48 20.72 -0.50
C GLU A 147 -5.11 19.67 0.43
N LEU A 148 -5.85 18.70 -0.11
CA LEU A 148 -6.67 17.80 0.70
C LEU A 148 -5.85 16.72 1.41
N HIS A 149 -4.94 16.03 0.72
CA HIS A 149 -4.08 15.01 1.34
C HIS A 149 -2.63 15.48 1.61
N ASN A 150 -2.41 16.79 1.72
CA ASN A 150 -1.09 17.33 2.03
C ASN A 150 -0.74 17.09 3.52
N HIS A 151 0.09 16.08 3.76
CA HIS A 151 0.54 15.68 5.10
C HIS A 151 2.07 15.59 5.18
N GLY A 152 2.77 16.48 4.47
CA GLY A 152 4.23 16.48 4.40
C GLY A 152 4.77 15.17 3.84
N SER A 153 5.68 14.51 4.57
CA SER A 153 6.24 13.21 4.17
C SER A 153 5.19 12.09 4.07
N SER A 154 4.07 12.22 4.79
CA SER A 154 2.96 11.25 4.80
C SER A 154 1.86 11.56 3.79
N THR A 155 2.12 12.43 2.81
CA THR A 155 1.15 12.80 1.76
C THR A 155 0.65 11.57 0.99
N ILE A 156 -0.68 11.42 0.91
CA ILE A 156 -1.32 10.28 0.23
C ILE A 156 -1.24 10.51 -1.27
N LYS A 157 -0.53 9.63 -1.99
CA LYS A 157 -0.31 9.79 -3.45
C LYS A 157 -1.26 8.96 -4.32
N HIS A 158 -1.92 7.96 -3.75
CA HIS A 158 -2.72 6.99 -4.51
C HIS A 158 -4.00 6.62 -3.73
N GLY A 159 -5.14 6.54 -4.42
CA GLY A 159 -6.45 6.22 -3.82
C GLY A 159 -7.62 6.68 -4.70
N ARG A 160 -8.86 6.30 -4.31
CA ARG A 160 -10.13 6.70 -4.97
C ARG A 160 -11.03 7.57 -4.08
N GLY A 161 -10.59 7.88 -2.87
CA GLY A 161 -11.38 8.62 -1.89
C GLY A 161 -10.49 9.19 -0.80
N SER A 162 -11.13 9.82 0.19
CA SER A 162 -10.47 10.33 1.38
C SER A 162 -10.39 9.24 2.45
N VAL A 163 -9.27 9.20 3.17
CA VAL A 163 -9.11 8.39 4.38
C VAL A 163 -8.85 9.34 5.54
N LEU A 164 -9.72 9.30 6.54
CA LEU A 164 -9.49 9.96 7.82
C LEU A 164 -8.99 8.92 8.82
N THR A 165 -7.68 8.89 9.06
CA THR A 165 -7.09 8.04 10.09
C THR A 165 -7.04 8.82 11.40
N ILE A 166 -7.88 8.44 12.37
CA ILE A 166 -7.80 8.95 13.74
C ILE A 166 -6.99 7.93 14.55
N ASP A 167 -5.68 8.13 14.63
CA ASP A 167 -4.83 7.29 15.48
C ASP A 167 -4.92 7.76 16.94
N LEU A 168 -5.65 6.98 17.74
CA LEU A 168 -5.83 7.22 19.18
C LEU A 168 -4.66 6.72 20.04
N THR A 169 -3.70 6.00 19.45
CA THR A 169 -2.68 5.25 20.21
C THR A 169 -1.24 5.46 19.73
N ASN A 170 -1.01 6.29 18.71
CA ASN A 170 0.30 6.47 18.07
C ASN A 170 0.91 5.13 17.59
N ARG A 171 0.06 4.13 17.33
CA ARG A 171 0.45 2.80 16.84
C ARG A 171 0.30 2.68 15.33
N CYS A 172 0.34 3.78 14.59
CA CYS A 172 0.51 3.79 13.13
C CYS A 172 1.86 3.15 12.74
N ASN A 173 1.93 1.84 12.89
CA ASN A 173 2.90 0.90 12.38
C ASN A 173 2.14 0.01 11.37
N MET A 174 1.33 0.64 10.50
CA MET A 174 0.67 -0.03 9.37
C MET A 174 1.52 0.14 8.12
#